data_AF-A0ABD0VWL9-F1
#
_entry.id   AF-A0ABD0VWL9-F1
#
_cell.length_a   1.000
_cell.length_b   1.000
_cell.length_c   1.000
_cell.angle_alpha   90.00
_cell.angle_beta   90.00
_cell.angle_gamma   90.00
#
_symmetry.space_group_name_H-M   'P 1'
#
loop_
_entity.id
_entity.type
_entity.pdbx_description
1 polymer ?
#
loop_
_entity_poly.entity_id
_entity_poly.type
_entity_poly.pdbx_seq_one_letter_code
_entity_poly.pdbx_strand_id
1 'polypeptide(L)'
;MALRCAFALLKQDAEGKEFIERIVKRVHALSYHIRTYFWLDFQQLNSIYRYKTEEYSNTAVNKFNVIPDSIPDWLFDFMPIRGGYFIGNVSPARMDFRWFALGNFFTVLSSLATPEQSTAVMDLIEERWEELVGEMPLKIAYPAIEGREWQIVTGCDPKNTRWSYHNGGSWPVLLWMLTAACIKTGRPQIARKAIELAERRLSKDGWPEYYDGKLGRYVGKQAKKFQTWSIAGYLVAKMMLEDPSHVGMISLEEDKAMKPVLKRSTSWSC
;
A
#
# COMPACT_ATOMS: atom_id res chain seq x y z
N MET A 1 0.08 11.25 -4.11
CA MET A 1 1.37 11.97 -3.98
C MET A 1 1.58 12.99 -5.10
N ALA A 2 1.89 12.57 -6.34
CA ALA A 2 2.31 13.49 -7.42
C ALA A 2 1.37 14.68 -7.69
N LEU A 3 0.04 14.48 -7.71
CA LEU A 3 -0.92 15.56 -7.89
C LEU A 3 -0.82 16.65 -6.80
N ARG A 4 -0.57 16.26 -5.54
CA ARG A 4 -0.38 17.21 -4.44
C ARG A 4 0.97 17.92 -4.52
N CYS A 5 2.02 17.22 -4.93
CA CYS A 5 3.31 17.86 -5.22
C CYS A 5 3.18 18.88 -6.35
N ALA A 6 2.47 18.53 -7.43
CA ALA A 6 2.20 19.45 -8.54
C ALA A 6 1.42 20.69 -8.07
N PHE A 7 0.41 20.52 -7.20
CA PHE A 7 -0.29 21.65 -6.60
C PHE A 7 0.64 22.64 -5.88
N ALA A 8 1.66 22.14 -5.16
CA ALA A 8 2.62 22.98 -4.45
C ALA A 8 3.67 23.63 -5.37
N LEU A 9 3.93 23.06 -6.56
CA LEU A 9 5.01 23.49 -7.46
C LEU A 9 4.51 24.34 -8.64
N LEU A 10 3.23 24.27 -9.00
CA LEU A 10 2.68 25.01 -10.13
C LEU A 10 2.62 26.52 -9.86
N LYS A 11 2.92 27.30 -10.89
CA LYS A 11 2.80 28.76 -10.88
C LYS A 11 1.32 29.16 -10.80
N GLN A 12 1.06 30.36 -10.27
CA GLN A 12 -0.30 30.92 -10.12
C GLN A 12 -0.68 31.85 -11.29
N ASP A 13 -0.13 31.60 -12.48
CA ASP A 13 -0.53 32.27 -13.73
C ASP A 13 -1.86 31.69 -14.28
N ALA A 14 -2.35 32.22 -15.40
CA ALA A 14 -3.65 31.82 -15.93
C ALA A 14 -3.70 30.32 -16.28
N GLU A 15 -2.66 29.79 -16.91
CA GLU A 15 -2.55 28.37 -17.27
C GLU A 15 -2.37 27.49 -16.02
N GLY A 16 -1.52 27.90 -15.07
CA GLY A 16 -1.32 27.19 -13.80
C GLY A 16 -2.59 27.11 -12.95
N LYS A 17 -3.41 28.16 -12.93
CA LYS A 17 -4.71 28.17 -12.25
C LYS A 17 -5.68 27.12 -12.83
N GLU A 18 -5.75 26.98 -14.15
CA GLU A 18 -6.59 25.95 -14.79
C GLU A 18 -6.14 24.54 -14.37
N PHE A 19 -4.83 24.28 -14.36
CA PHE A 19 -4.29 22.99 -13.91
C PHE A 19 -4.58 22.74 -12.43
N ILE A 20 -4.43 23.76 -11.58
CA ILE A 20 -4.72 23.67 -10.15
C ILE A 20 -6.18 23.28 -9.90
N GLU A 21 -7.13 23.90 -10.59
CA GLU A 21 -8.56 23.55 -10.47
C GLU A 21 -8.83 22.09 -10.83
N ARG A 22 -8.23 21.62 -11.93
CA ARG A 22 -8.34 20.22 -12.37
C ARG A 22 -7.70 19.25 -11.38
N ILE A 23 -6.55 19.62 -10.82
CA ILE A 23 -5.84 18.85 -9.80
C ILE A 23 -6.70 18.73 -8.55
N VAL A 24 -7.25 19.83 -8.03
CA VAL A 24 -8.10 19.83 -6.83
C VAL A 24 -9.31 18.92 -7.03
N LYS A 25 -10.01 19.06 -8.16
CA LYS A 25 -11.17 18.21 -8.49
C LYS A 25 -10.80 16.72 -8.53
N ARG A 26 -9.67 16.38 -9.15
CA ARG A 26 -9.19 14.99 -9.23
C ARG A 26 -8.73 14.44 -7.88
N VAL A 27 -8.01 15.23 -7.08
CA VAL A 27 -7.55 14.82 -5.75
C VAL A 27 -8.74 14.54 -4.84
N HIS A 28 -9.79 15.35 -4.90
CA HIS A 28 -11.01 15.11 -4.11
C HIS A 28 -11.69 13.78 -4.51
N ALA A 29 -11.95 13.59 -5.81
CA ALA A 29 -12.58 12.36 -6.31
C ALA A 29 -11.73 11.11 -6.01
N LEU A 30 -10.40 11.20 -6.19
CA LEU A 30 -9.48 10.10 -5.92
C LEU A 30 -9.42 9.78 -4.42
N SER A 31 -9.41 10.80 -3.56
CA SER A 31 -9.40 10.61 -2.11
C SER A 31 -10.65 9.87 -1.65
N TYR A 32 -11.83 10.30 -2.11
CA TYR A 32 -13.07 9.60 -1.83
C TYR A 32 -13.03 8.14 -2.33
N HIS A 33 -12.63 7.94 -3.59
CA HIS A 33 -12.62 6.62 -4.21
C HIS A 33 -11.68 5.64 -3.50
N ILE A 34 -10.43 6.04 -3.24
CA ILE A 34 -9.45 5.17 -2.57
C ILE A 34 -9.84 4.90 -1.11
N ARG A 35 -10.24 5.93 -0.36
CA ARG A 35 -10.62 5.75 1.06
C ARG A 35 -11.85 4.87 1.24
N THR A 36 -12.77 4.88 0.28
CA THR A 36 -14.06 4.16 0.37
C THR A 36 -13.96 2.75 -0.20
N TYR A 37 -13.38 2.61 -1.39
CA TYR A 37 -13.49 1.36 -2.16
C TYR A 37 -12.23 0.50 -2.12
N PHE A 38 -11.06 1.10 -1.86
CA PHE A 38 -9.82 0.34 -1.72
C PHE A 38 -9.53 -0.04 -0.26
N TRP A 39 -10.13 0.66 0.71
CA TRP A 39 -9.93 0.34 2.11
C TRP A 39 -10.58 -1.01 2.47
N LEU A 40 -9.83 -1.85 3.19
CA LEU A 40 -10.29 -3.12 3.70
C LEU A 40 -9.79 -3.31 5.13
N ASP A 41 -10.73 -3.50 6.04
CA ASP A 41 -10.52 -3.96 7.41
C ASP A 41 -11.49 -5.10 7.71
N PHE A 42 -11.49 -5.62 8.93
CA PHE A 42 -12.39 -6.70 9.34
C PHE A 42 -13.87 -6.38 9.14
N GLN A 43 -14.30 -5.14 9.40
CA GLN A 43 -15.70 -4.75 9.26
C GLN A 43 -16.10 -4.66 7.78
N GLN A 44 -15.22 -4.08 6.95
CA GLN A 44 -15.45 -3.97 5.52
C GLN A 44 -15.43 -5.34 4.84
N LEU A 45 -14.53 -6.25 5.25
CA LEU A 45 -14.51 -7.63 4.77
C LEU A 45 -15.82 -8.36 5.09
N ASN A 46 -16.32 -8.24 6.33
CA ASN A 46 -17.63 -8.78 6.71
C ASN A 46 -18.78 -8.21 5.88
N SER A 47 -18.69 -6.93 5.50
CA SER A 47 -19.69 -6.29 4.66
C SER A 47 -19.65 -6.82 3.22
N ILE A 48 -18.46 -6.94 2.63
CA ILE A 48 -18.25 -7.46 1.26
C ILE A 48 -18.66 -8.94 1.18
N TYR A 49 -18.33 -9.74 2.19
CA TYR A 49 -18.74 -11.14 2.30
C TYR A 49 -20.26 -11.32 2.25
N ARG A 50 -21.04 -10.29 2.61
CA ARG A 50 -22.50 -10.31 2.66
C ARG A 50 -23.15 -9.53 1.51
N TYR A 51 -22.37 -9.14 0.50
CA TYR A 51 -22.92 -8.41 -0.65
C TYR A 51 -24.00 -9.21 -1.37
N LYS A 52 -24.99 -8.48 -1.86
CA LYS A 52 -25.88 -8.98 -2.90
C LYS A 52 -25.25 -8.70 -4.25
N THR A 53 -25.56 -9.54 -5.22
CA THR A 53 -25.11 -9.43 -6.61
C THR A 53 -26.20 -8.82 -7.48
N GLU A 54 -25.85 -8.47 -8.72
CA GLU A 54 -26.77 -7.93 -9.74
C GLU A 54 -27.49 -6.63 -9.32
N GLU A 55 -26.88 -5.83 -8.45
CA GLU A 55 -27.46 -4.55 -8.04
C GLU A 55 -27.38 -3.52 -9.18
N TYR A 56 -28.53 -3.10 -9.69
CA TYR A 56 -28.63 -2.08 -10.75
C TYR A 56 -29.30 -0.81 -10.23
N SER A 57 -28.54 0.04 -9.53
CA SER A 57 -29.02 1.36 -9.09
C SER A 57 -27.90 2.30 -8.69
N ASN A 58 -28.17 3.61 -8.69
CA ASN A 58 -27.25 4.61 -8.15
C ASN A 58 -27.06 4.48 -6.62
N THR A 59 -27.96 3.78 -5.94
CA THR A 59 -27.93 3.53 -4.48
C THR A 59 -27.39 2.15 -4.12
N ALA A 60 -26.89 1.38 -5.09
CA ALA A 60 -26.29 0.06 -4.88
C ALA A 60 -25.17 0.10 -3.83
N VAL A 61 -25.11 -0.91 -2.96
CA VAL A 61 -24.04 -1.12 -2.00
C VAL A 61 -22.85 -1.78 -2.70
N ASN A 62 -23.11 -2.84 -3.47
CA ASN A 62 -22.09 -3.55 -4.23
C ASN A 62 -21.79 -2.84 -5.56
N LYS A 63 -21.13 -1.68 -5.49
CA LYS A 63 -20.87 -0.78 -6.64
C LYS A 63 -20.13 -1.44 -7.81
N PHE A 64 -19.34 -2.48 -7.54
CA PHE A 64 -18.51 -3.14 -8.55
C PHE A 64 -19.02 -4.54 -8.91
N ASN A 65 -20.19 -4.95 -8.39
CA ASN A 65 -20.74 -6.29 -8.59
C ASN A 65 -19.71 -7.40 -8.26
N VAL A 66 -19.03 -7.27 -7.12
CA VAL A 66 -18.11 -8.28 -6.61
C VAL A 66 -18.91 -9.49 -6.17
N ILE A 67 -18.47 -10.68 -6.58
CA ILE A 67 -19.10 -11.94 -6.21
C ILE A 67 -18.50 -12.37 -4.85
N PRO A 68 -19.30 -12.48 -3.76
CA PRO A 68 -18.76 -12.84 -2.43
C PRO A 68 -18.01 -14.17 -2.42
N ASP A 69 -18.49 -15.16 -3.18
CA ASP A 69 -17.85 -16.48 -3.30
C ASP A 69 -16.49 -16.43 -4.02
N SER A 70 -16.11 -15.29 -4.62
CA SER A 70 -14.78 -15.09 -5.22
C SER A 70 -13.74 -14.51 -4.24
N ILE A 71 -14.13 -14.22 -3.00
CA ILE A 71 -13.21 -13.78 -1.96
C ILE A 71 -12.29 -14.98 -1.62
N PRO A 72 -10.95 -14.81 -1.66
CA PRO A 72 -10.05 -15.93 -1.45
C PRO A 72 -9.96 -16.32 0.03
N ASP A 73 -9.92 -17.63 0.31
CA ASP A 73 -9.96 -18.19 1.67
C ASP A 73 -8.89 -17.63 2.61
N TRP A 74 -7.67 -17.42 2.10
CA TRP A 74 -6.55 -16.90 2.91
C TRP A 74 -6.86 -15.55 3.55
N LEU A 75 -7.77 -14.75 2.97
CA LEU A 75 -8.08 -13.42 3.45
C LEU A 75 -8.81 -13.44 4.79
N PHE A 76 -9.68 -14.43 5.02
CA PHE A 76 -10.42 -14.57 6.27
C PHE A 76 -9.48 -14.89 7.44
N ASP A 77 -8.45 -15.70 7.19
CA ASP A 77 -7.43 -16.03 8.19
C ASP A 77 -6.41 -14.90 8.37
N PHE A 78 -6.09 -14.19 7.28
CA PHE A 78 -5.12 -13.10 7.28
C PHE A 78 -5.66 -11.81 7.89
N MET A 79 -6.94 -11.48 7.74
CA MET A 79 -7.48 -10.21 8.25
C MET A 79 -7.53 -10.21 9.79
N PRO A 80 -6.74 -9.38 10.49
CA PRO A 80 -6.81 -9.29 11.95
C PRO A 80 -8.06 -8.53 12.40
N ILE A 81 -8.45 -8.67 13.68
CA ILE A 81 -9.54 -7.86 14.27
C ILE A 81 -9.15 -6.38 14.31
N ARG A 82 -7.87 -6.10 14.55
CA ARG A 82 -7.29 -4.75 14.57
C ARG A 82 -6.32 -4.58 13.41
N GLY A 83 -6.60 -3.62 12.54
CA GLY A 83 -5.78 -3.32 11.39
C GLY A 83 -6.60 -3.31 10.10
N GLY A 84 -5.95 -2.90 9.02
CA GLY A 84 -6.55 -2.82 7.70
C GLY A 84 -5.55 -2.29 6.69
N TYR A 85 -5.89 -2.39 5.41
CA TYR A 85 -5.02 -1.95 4.33
C TYR A 85 -5.82 -1.54 3.09
N PHE A 86 -5.12 -0.93 2.15
CA PHE A 86 -5.62 -0.65 0.81
C PHE A 86 -5.33 -1.86 -0.08
N ILE A 87 -6.39 -2.47 -0.62
CA ILE A 87 -6.31 -3.63 -1.52
C ILE A 87 -5.60 -3.28 -2.84
N GLY A 88 -5.07 -4.28 -3.52
CA GLY A 88 -4.25 -4.09 -4.72
C GLY A 88 -5.02 -3.52 -5.91
N ASN A 89 -6.29 -3.88 -6.08
CA ASN A 89 -7.07 -3.43 -7.23
C ASN A 89 -8.58 -3.50 -7.01
N VAL A 90 -9.31 -2.61 -7.67
CA VAL A 90 -10.77 -2.58 -7.77
C VAL A 90 -11.16 -2.26 -9.20
N SER A 91 -12.02 -3.09 -9.78
CA SER A 91 -12.49 -2.98 -11.16
C SER A 91 -13.87 -3.65 -11.31
N PRO A 92 -14.58 -3.46 -12.45
CA PRO A 92 -15.86 -4.13 -12.67
C PRO A 92 -15.75 -5.65 -12.46
N ALA A 93 -16.58 -6.18 -11.56
CA ALA A 93 -16.65 -7.58 -11.14
C ALA A 93 -15.35 -8.18 -10.57
N ARG A 94 -14.37 -7.36 -10.15
CA ARG A 94 -13.09 -7.86 -9.64
C ARG A 94 -12.46 -6.96 -8.59
N MET A 95 -12.10 -7.58 -7.47
CA MET A 95 -11.22 -7.02 -6.45
C MET A 95 -9.98 -7.91 -6.31
N ASP A 96 -8.79 -7.30 -6.36
CA ASP A 96 -7.54 -7.98 -6.01
C ASP A 96 -7.22 -7.68 -4.56
N PHE A 97 -7.54 -8.62 -3.69
CA PHE A 97 -7.39 -8.47 -2.24
C PHE A 97 -5.94 -8.52 -1.77
N ARG A 98 -4.95 -8.78 -2.62
CA ARG A 98 -3.56 -8.84 -2.18
C ARG A 98 -3.11 -7.52 -1.56
N TRP A 99 -2.33 -7.63 -0.49
CA TRP A 99 -1.67 -6.48 0.13
C TRP A 99 -0.43 -6.12 -0.69
N PHE A 100 -0.22 -4.83 -0.94
CA PHE A 100 0.97 -4.31 -1.64
C PHE A 100 1.65 -3.25 -0.77
N ALA A 101 2.93 -3.47 -0.44
CA ALA A 101 3.68 -2.63 0.49
C ALA A 101 3.76 -1.17 0.02
N LEU A 102 4.26 -0.95 -1.20
CA LEU A 102 4.51 0.39 -1.72
C LEU A 102 3.23 1.21 -1.76
N GLY A 103 2.12 0.63 -2.23
CA GLY A 103 0.82 1.30 -2.28
C GLY A 103 0.36 1.76 -0.90
N ASN A 104 0.42 0.87 0.09
CA ASN A 104 0.00 1.18 1.47
C ASN A 104 0.89 2.23 2.14
N PHE A 105 2.20 2.21 1.92
CA PHE A 105 3.06 3.24 2.50
C PHE A 105 2.88 4.60 1.83
N PHE A 106 2.71 4.65 0.51
CA PHE A 106 2.47 5.92 -0.16
C PHE A 106 1.07 6.49 0.10
N THR A 107 0.06 5.67 0.43
CA THR A 107 -1.23 6.21 0.90
C THR A 107 -1.05 6.93 2.25
N VAL A 108 -0.24 6.38 3.17
CA VAL A 108 0.12 7.02 4.44
C VAL A 108 0.97 8.27 4.21
N LEU A 109 2.06 8.17 3.47
CA LEU A 109 3.02 9.28 3.25
C LEU A 109 2.38 10.47 2.53
N SER A 110 1.48 10.23 1.58
CA SER A 110 0.80 11.31 0.85
C SER A 110 -0.45 11.86 1.54
N SER A 111 -0.75 11.42 2.77
CA SER A 111 -1.98 11.73 3.50
C SER A 111 -3.24 11.45 2.68
N LEU A 112 -3.18 10.40 1.86
CA LEU A 112 -4.33 9.86 1.15
C LEU A 112 -5.14 8.95 2.08
N ALA A 113 -4.49 8.16 2.93
CA ALA A 113 -5.13 7.49 4.04
C ALA A 113 -5.53 8.51 5.12
N THR A 114 -6.65 8.29 5.82
CA THR A 114 -6.96 9.06 7.04
C THR A 114 -5.97 8.71 8.16
N PRO A 115 -5.93 9.46 9.28
CA PRO A 115 -5.13 9.09 10.44
C PRO A 115 -5.47 7.69 10.96
N GLU A 116 -6.75 7.34 11.04
CA GLU A 116 -7.22 6.04 11.52
C GLU A 116 -6.78 4.91 10.59
N GLN A 117 -6.95 5.11 9.27
CA GLN A 117 -6.48 4.15 8.27
C GLN A 117 -4.97 3.98 8.32
N SER A 118 -4.22 5.07 8.53
CA SER A 118 -2.76 5.03 8.63
C SER A 118 -2.30 4.25 9.86
N THR A 119 -2.97 4.45 11.01
CA THR A 119 -2.72 3.65 12.22
C THR A 119 -3.09 2.19 11.99
N ALA A 120 -4.22 1.90 11.35
CA ALA A 120 -4.66 0.54 11.05
C ALA A 120 -3.72 -0.20 10.07
N VAL A 121 -3.07 0.50 9.13
CA VAL A 121 -2.00 -0.07 8.30
C VAL A 121 -0.81 -0.50 9.15
N MET A 122 -0.43 0.29 10.16
CA MET A 122 0.68 -0.08 11.06
C MET A 122 0.30 -1.21 12.02
N ASP A 123 -0.92 -1.18 12.57
CA ASP A 123 -1.44 -2.27 13.40
C ASP A 123 -1.44 -3.59 12.60
N LEU A 124 -1.82 -3.58 11.30
CA LEU A 124 -1.72 -4.77 10.44
C LEU A 124 -0.29 -5.29 10.30
N ILE A 125 0.70 -4.42 10.12
CA ILE A 125 2.12 -4.83 10.04
C ILE A 125 2.57 -5.51 11.34
N GLU A 126 2.14 -4.99 12.50
CA GLU A 126 2.48 -5.56 13.80
C GLU A 126 1.79 -6.93 14.00
N GLU A 127 0.50 -7.04 13.69
CA GLU A 127 -0.30 -8.27 13.84
C GLU A 127 0.12 -9.38 12.85
N ARG A 128 0.51 -9.01 11.61
CA ARG A 128 0.92 -9.94 10.55
C ARG A 128 2.40 -9.82 10.21
N TRP A 129 3.22 -9.63 11.25
CA TRP A 129 4.66 -9.42 11.10
C TRP A 129 5.34 -10.59 10.39
N GLU A 130 4.99 -11.83 10.72
CA GLU A 130 5.61 -13.01 10.11
C GLU A 130 5.32 -13.11 8.61
N GLU A 131 4.08 -12.81 8.22
CA GLU A 131 3.61 -12.86 6.83
C GLU A 131 4.16 -11.71 5.99
N LEU A 132 4.18 -10.49 6.52
CA LEU A 132 4.52 -9.27 5.77
C LEU A 132 6.01 -8.91 5.85
N VAL A 133 6.69 -9.29 6.93
CA VAL A 133 8.13 -9.04 7.15
C VAL A 133 8.92 -10.34 7.18
N GLY A 134 8.50 -11.31 7.99
CA GLY A 134 9.23 -12.56 8.19
C GLY A 134 10.63 -12.33 8.76
N GLU A 135 11.65 -12.89 8.11
CA GLU A 135 13.07 -12.75 8.48
C GLU A 135 13.84 -11.75 7.60
N MET A 136 13.17 -11.13 6.62
CA MET A 136 13.75 -10.09 5.77
C MET A 136 12.68 -9.08 5.38
N PRO A 137 12.75 -7.83 5.88
CA PRO A 137 11.84 -6.78 5.44
C PRO A 137 12.11 -6.45 3.96
N LEU A 138 11.09 -6.21 3.15
CA LEU A 138 9.66 -6.36 3.39
C LEU A 138 9.04 -7.08 2.19
N LYS A 139 7.96 -7.84 2.39
CA LYS A 139 7.22 -8.40 1.26
C LYS A 139 6.77 -7.30 0.31
N ILE A 140 6.99 -7.48 -1.00
CA ILE A 140 6.47 -6.55 -2.01
C ILE A 140 4.95 -6.65 -2.13
N ALA A 141 4.44 -7.88 -2.03
CA ALA A 141 3.03 -8.20 -2.02
C ALA A 141 2.77 -9.45 -1.19
N TYR A 142 1.55 -9.61 -0.69
CA TYR A 142 1.12 -10.80 0.04
C TYR A 142 -0.35 -11.17 -0.29
N PRO A 143 -0.67 -12.47 -0.44
CA PRO A 143 0.25 -13.61 -0.58
C PRO A 143 0.86 -13.70 -1.99
N ALA A 144 1.73 -14.69 -2.19
CA ALA A 144 2.13 -15.11 -3.54
C ALA A 144 0.98 -15.84 -4.24
N ILE A 145 0.86 -15.65 -5.56
CA ILE A 145 -0.01 -16.45 -6.42
C ILE A 145 0.67 -17.77 -6.75
N GLU A 146 -0.06 -18.87 -6.66
CA GLU A 146 0.46 -20.24 -6.80
C GLU A 146 -0.37 -21.09 -7.78
N GLY A 147 0.16 -22.25 -8.16
CA GLY A 147 -0.56 -23.25 -8.95
C GLY A 147 -1.17 -22.68 -10.25
N ARG A 148 -2.48 -22.93 -10.44
CA ARG A 148 -3.20 -22.51 -11.64
C ARG A 148 -3.34 -21.00 -11.76
N GLU A 149 -3.47 -20.30 -10.64
CA GLU A 149 -3.55 -18.84 -10.62
C GLU A 149 -2.24 -18.24 -11.16
N TRP A 150 -1.08 -18.74 -10.71
CA TRP A 150 0.21 -18.32 -11.24
C TRP A 150 0.31 -18.53 -12.75
N GLN A 151 -0.11 -19.69 -13.26
CA GLN A 151 -0.07 -19.99 -14.69
C GLN A 151 -0.88 -18.96 -15.51
N ILE A 152 -2.09 -18.64 -15.04
CA ILE A 152 -3.03 -17.75 -15.73
C ILE A 152 -2.58 -16.30 -15.61
N VAL A 153 -2.33 -15.82 -14.39
CA VAL A 153 -2.08 -14.40 -14.10
C VAL A 153 -0.71 -13.96 -14.60
N THR A 154 0.30 -14.82 -14.51
CA THR A 154 1.67 -14.47 -14.93
C THR A 154 2.01 -14.94 -16.35
N GLY A 155 1.19 -15.79 -16.97
CA GLY A 155 1.56 -16.46 -18.22
C GLY A 155 2.72 -17.44 -18.03
N CYS A 156 2.79 -18.12 -16.87
CA CYS A 156 3.88 -19.01 -16.49
C CYS A 156 5.27 -18.33 -16.42
N ASP A 157 5.35 -17.07 -15.97
CA ASP A 157 6.60 -16.31 -15.89
C ASP A 157 7.60 -17.00 -14.92
N PRO A 158 8.73 -17.54 -15.43
CA PRO A 158 9.67 -18.32 -14.64
C PRO A 158 10.49 -17.49 -13.64
N LYS A 159 10.45 -16.15 -13.75
CA LYS A 159 11.10 -15.24 -12.79
C LYS A 159 10.20 -14.96 -11.58
N ASN A 160 8.88 -15.03 -11.75
CA ASN A 160 7.88 -14.74 -10.72
C ASN A 160 7.26 -16.02 -10.13
N THR A 161 8.08 -17.02 -9.82
CA THR A 161 7.62 -18.24 -9.15
C THR A 161 7.12 -17.95 -7.73
N ARG A 162 6.50 -18.94 -7.07
CA ARG A 162 5.98 -18.81 -5.69
C ARG A 162 7.01 -18.14 -4.76
N TRP A 163 6.58 -17.10 -4.06
CA TRP A 163 7.39 -16.36 -3.08
C TRP A 163 8.74 -15.86 -3.64
N SER A 164 8.75 -15.42 -4.90
CA SER A 164 9.95 -14.98 -5.59
C SER A 164 9.73 -13.69 -6.36
N TYR A 165 10.77 -12.85 -6.42
CA TYR A 165 10.76 -11.58 -7.16
C TYR A 165 9.50 -10.74 -6.88
N HIS A 166 8.68 -10.42 -7.89
CA HIS A 166 7.45 -9.65 -7.68
C HIS A 166 6.30 -10.46 -7.05
N ASN A 167 6.36 -11.79 -7.13
CA ASN A 167 5.34 -12.71 -6.61
C ASN A 167 5.63 -13.11 -5.16
N GLY A 168 5.56 -12.14 -4.24
CA GLY A 168 5.74 -12.37 -2.80
C GLY A 168 7.21 -12.44 -2.33
N GLY A 169 8.15 -11.93 -3.13
CA GLY A 169 9.54 -11.74 -2.69
C GLY A 169 9.66 -10.68 -1.59
N SER A 170 10.71 -10.78 -0.78
CA SER A 170 11.10 -9.75 0.20
C SER A 170 12.12 -8.80 -0.42
N TRP A 171 11.86 -7.50 -0.36
CA TRP A 171 12.64 -6.46 -1.04
C TRP A 171 13.25 -5.47 -0.03
N PRO A 172 14.57 -5.51 0.19
CA PRO A 172 15.24 -4.63 1.16
C PRO A 172 15.08 -3.14 0.89
N VAL A 173 14.93 -2.75 -0.39
CA VAL A 173 14.68 -1.36 -0.78
C VAL A 173 13.42 -0.78 -0.13
N LEU A 174 12.41 -1.59 0.19
CA LEU A 174 11.17 -1.11 0.81
C LEU A 174 11.34 -0.64 2.27
N LEU A 175 12.49 -0.94 2.88
CA LEU A 175 12.79 -0.60 4.27
C LEU A 175 12.67 0.90 4.53
N TRP A 176 13.14 1.77 3.63
CA TRP A 176 13.03 3.22 3.83
C TRP A 176 11.58 3.69 3.79
N MET A 177 10.72 3.08 2.96
CA MET A 177 9.31 3.45 2.85
C MET A 177 8.54 3.05 4.12
N LEU A 178 8.82 1.85 4.64
CA LEU A 178 8.31 1.41 5.94
C LEU A 178 8.75 2.39 7.02
N THR A 179 10.04 2.72 7.09
CA THR A 179 10.56 3.67 8.09
C THR A 179 9.90 5.03 8.02
N ALA A 180 9.78 5.62 6.83
CA ALA A 180 9.11 6.91 6.65
C ALA A 180 7.65 6.86 7.12
N ALA A 181 6.91 5.78 6.77
CA ALA A 181 5.53 5.61 7.18
C ALA A 181 5.41 5.37 8.70
N CYS A 182 6.32 4.62 9.31
CA CYS A 182 6.40 4.42 10.75
C CYS A 182 6.64 5.73 11.50
N ILE A 183 7.56 6.57 11.02
CA ILE A 183 7.82 7.89 11.65
C ILE A 183 6.59 8.79 11.51
N LYS A 184 6.01 8.89 10.31
CA LYS A 184 4.81 9.71 10.05
C LYS A 184 3.62 9.31 10.93
N THR A 185 3.52 8.04 11.30
CA THR A 185 2.45 7.50 12.15
C THR A 185 2.82 7.44 13.64
N GLY A 186 4.01 7.92 14.03
CA GLY A 186 4.45 7.92 15.43
C GLY A 186 4.79 6.52 15.97
N ARG A 187 5.17 5.58 15.11
CA ARG A 187 5.48 4.17 15.42
C ARG A 187 6.94 3.78 15.08
N PRO A 188 7.97 4.52 15.51
CA PRO A 188 9.37 4.27 15.10
C PRO A 188 9.92 2.92 15.56
N GLN A 189 9.31 2.27 16.57
CA GLN A 189 9.73 0.94 17.04
C GLN A 189 9.61 -0.15 15.97
N ILE A 190 8.61 -0.06 15.09
CA ILE A 190 8.40 -0.99 13.97
C ILE A 190 9.60 -0.90 13.02
N ALA A 191 10.01 0.33 12.67
CA ALA A 191 11.14 0.60 11.80
C ALA A 191 12.46 0.13 12.42
N ARG A 192 12.70 0.39 13.72
CA ARG A 192 13.91 -0.11 14.43
C ARG A 192 14.01 -1.63 14.34
N LYS A 193 12.92 -2.34 14.66
CA LYS A 193 12.86 -3.81 14.59
C LYS A 193 13.15 -4.33 13.17
N ALA A 194 12.61 -3.68 12.14
CA ALA A 194 12.85 -4.07 10.75
C ALA A 194 14.32 -3.84 10.33
N ILE A 195 14.90 -2.70 10.70
CA ILE A 195 16.31 -2.38 10.40
C ILE A 195 17.25 -3.35 11.10
N GLU A 196 17.07 -3.58 12.41
CA GLU A 196 17.87 -4.56 13.17
C GLU A 196 17.80 -5.97 12.56
N LEU A 197 16.63 -6.36 12.06
CA LEU A 197 16.46 -7.64 11.36
C LEU A 197 17.26 -7.68 10.05
N ALA A 198 17.18 -6.62 9.25
CA ALA A 198 17.90 -6.52 7.98
C ALA A 198 19.43 -6.49 8.17
N GLU A 199 19.92 -5.78 9.20
CA GLU A 199 21.35 -5.65 9.54
C GLU A 199 22.02 -6.99 9.87
N ARG A 200 21.27 -7.99 10.33
CA ARG A 200 21.81 -9.33 10.63
C ARG A 200 22.42 -10.01 9.41
N ARG A 201 21.91 -9.71 8.21
CA ARG A 201 22.20 -10.47 6.99
C ARG A 201 22.51 -9.65 5.73
N LEU A 202 21.95 -8.44 5.54
CA LEU A 202 22.11 -7.70 4.28
C LEU A 202 23.56 -7.55 3.81
N SER A 203 24.45 -7.14 4.71
CA SER A 203 25.88 -6.98 4.40
C SER A 203 26.56 -8.33 4.14
N LYS A 204 26.26 -9.35 4.97
CA LYS A 204 26.83 -10.71 4.84
C LYS A 204 26.44 -11.40 3.53
N ASP A 205 25.22 -11.16 3.07
CA ASP A 205 24.68 -11.75 1.83
C ASP A 205 25.10 -10.96 0.58
N GLY A 206 25.85 -9.85 0.74
CA GLY A 206 26.38 -9.04 -0.35
C GLY A 206 25.35 -8.11 -0.98
N TRP A 207 24.48 -7.51 -0.15
CA TRP A 207 23.43 -6.56 -0.55
C TRP A 207 22.56 -7.03 -1.74
N PRO A 208 21.82 -8.15 -1.60
CA PRO A 208 21.00 -8.67 -2.69
C PRO A 208 19.88 -7.72 -3.12
N GLU A 209 19.47 -7.86 -4.37
CA GLU A 209 18.31 -7.15 -4.94
C GLU A 209 17.00 -7.52 -4.23
N TYR A 210 16.78 -8.81 -3.96
CA TYR A 210 15.60 -9.34 -3.28
C TYR A 210 15.89 -10.71 -2.64
N TYR A 211 14.96 -11.19 -1.83
CA TYR A 211 14.97 -12.47 -1.13
C TYR A 211 13.69 -13.25 -1.42
N ASP A 212 13.81 -14.59 -1.42
CA ASP A 212 12.75 -15.53 -1.75
C ASP A 212 12.29 -16.36 -0.54
N GLY A 213 11.12 -16.98 -0.70
CA GLY A 213 10.47 -17.85 0.28
C GLY A 213 9.51 -17.10 1.20
N LYS A 214 8.59 -17.83 1.83
CA LYS A 214 7.53 -17.27 2.70
C LYS A 214 8.07 -16.28 3.72
N LEU A 215 9.19 -16.61 4.36
CA LEU A 215 9.84 -15.78 5.38
C LEU A 215 11.01 -14.92 4.84
N GLY A 216 11.32 -14.96 3.53
CA GLY A 216 12.47 -14.23 2.97
C GLY A 216 13.84 -14.82 3.39
N ARG A 217 13.88 -16.12 3.71
CA ARG A 217 15.10 -16.80 4.21
C ARG A 217 16.20 -16.95 3.18
N TYR A 218 15.84 -17.06 1.90
CA TYR A 218 16.76 -17.40 0.83
C TYR A 218 17.10 -16.14 0.03
N VAL A 219 18.35 -15.97 -0.38
CA VAL A 219 18.70 -14.95 -1.37
C VAL A 219 17.92 -15.22 -2.66
N GLY A 220 17.40 -14.17 -3.30
CA GLY A 220 16.52 -14.30 -4.44
C GLY A 220 17.14 -15.11 -5.57
N LYS A 221 16.33 -15.97 -6.22
CA LYS A 221 16.77 -16.95 -7.22
C LYS A 221 17.66 -16.37 -8.33
N GLN A 222 17.39 -15.12 -8.72
CA GLN A 222 18.17 -14.37 -9.71
C GLN A 222 18.61 -13.00 -9.16
N ALA A 223 18.72 -12.85 -7.85
CA ALA A 223 19.05 -11.57 -7.23
C ALA A 223 20.48 -11.15 -7.57
N LYS A 224 20.63 -9.91 -8.06
CA LYS A 224 21.95 -9.28 -8.19
C LYS A 224 22.49 -8.91 -6.81
N LYS A 225 23.80 -9.10 -6.62
CA LYS A 225 24.53 -8.57 -5.45
C LYS A 225 24.84 -7.09 -5.64
N PHE A 226 25.11 -6.39 -4.55
CA PHE A 226 25.45 -4.97 -4.51
C PHE A 226 24.43 -4.09 -5.23
N GLN A 227 23.16 -4.45 -5.07
CA GLN A 227 22.09 -3.71 -5.70
C GLN A 227 21.95 -2.33 -5.04
N THR A 228 22.15 -1.27 -5.83
CA THR A 228 22.26 0.11 -5.35
C THR A 228 21.10 0.53 -4.44
N TRP A 229 19.86 0.22 -4.82
CA TRP A 229 18.68 0.62 -4.05
C TRP A 229 18.48 -0.18 -2.75
N SER A 230 19.10 -1.36 -2.61
CA SER A 230 19.05 -2.16 -1.38
C SER A 230 19.96 -1.52 -0.34
N ILE A 231 21.13 -1.05 -0.78
CA ILE A 231 22.08 -0.28 0.02
C ILE A 231 21.46 1.09 0.38
N ALA A 232 21.00 1.83 -0.63
CA ALA A 232 20.45 3.18 -0.43
C ALA A 232 19.18 3.15 0.44
N GLY A 233 18.29 2.17 0.25
CA GLY A 233 17.10 2.02 1.07
C GLY A 233 17.43 1.78 2.55
N TYR A 234 18.44 0.97 2.84
CA TYR A 234 18.93 0.80 4.21
C TYR A 234 19.51 2.11 4.79
N LEU A 235 20.37 2.81 4.04
CA LEU A 235 20.98 4.06 4.49
C LEU A 235 19.93 5.15 4.75
N VAL A 236 18.97 5.34 3.84
CA VAL A 236 17.88 6.31 4.01
C VAL A 236 17.04 5.96 5.23
N ALA A 237 16.75 4.68 5.46
CA ALA A 237 16.03 4.24 6.65
C ALA A 237 16.78 4.61 7.95
N LYS A 238 18.10 4.40 8.00
CA LYS A 238 18.93 4.79 9.15
C LYS A 238 18.94 6.31 9.36
N MET A 239 19.16 7.08 8.30
CA MET A 239 19.19 8.56 8.36
C MET A 239 17.85 9.15 8.82
N MET A 240 16.72 8.58 8.39
CA MET A 240 15.39 9.02 8.85
C MET A 240 15.13 8.67 10.32
N LEU A 241 15.65 7.55 10.83
CA LEU A 241 15.54 7.23 12.25
C LEU A 241 16.44 8.09 13.13
N GLU A 242 17.61 8.46 12.64
CA GLU A 242 18.56 9.35 13.32
C GLU A 242 18.01 10.77 13.39
N ASP A 243 17.42 11.25 12.30
CA ASP A 243 16.71 12.54 12.25
C ASP A 243 15.34 12.40 11.56
N PRO A 244 14.26 12.27 12.36
CA PRO A 244 12.89 12.18 11.87
C PRO A 244 12.40 13.40 11.08
N SER A 245 13.06 14.56 11.18
CA SER A 245 12.68 15.75 10.43
C SER A 245 12.78 15.55 8.91
N HIS A 246 13.64 14.62 8.48
CA HIS A 246 13.81 14.25 7.07
C HIS A 246 12.56 13.66 6.42
N VAL A 247 11.61 13.12 7.20
CA VAL A 247 10.37 12.54 6.63
C VAL A 247 9.54 13.59 5.90
N GLY A 248 9.61 14.86 6.32
CA GLY A 248 8.95 15.98 5.63
C GLY A 248 9.36 16.14 4.17
N MET A 249 10.51 15.61 3.73
CA MET A 249 10.93 15.63 2.33
C MET A 249 10.13 14.66 1.45
N ILE A 250 9.54 13.61 2.02
CA ILE A 250 8.84 12.56 1.27
C ILE A 250 7.39 12.35 1.73
N SER A 251 6.93 13.14 2.70
CA SER A 251 5.56 13.13 3.19
C SER A 251 4.84 14.44 2.96
N LEU A 252 3.52 14.37 2.89
CA LEU A 252 2.63 15.52 2.87
C LEU A 252 1.68 15.45 4.05
N GLU A 253 1.26 16.59 4.57
CA GLU A 253 0.22 16.68 5.60
C GLU A 253 -1.19 16.67 5.01
N GLU A 254 -2.22 16.57 5.86
CA GLU A 254 -3.60 16.74 5.42
C GLU A 254 -3.86 18.20 5.01
N ASP A 255 -4.16 18.42 3.73
CA ASP A 255 -4.42 19.76 3.20
C ASP A 255 -5.77 20.31 3.70
N LYS A 256 -5.73 21.16 4.74
CA LYS A 256 -6.90 21.95 5.16
C LYS A 256 -7.41 22.88 4.05
N ALA A 257 -6.54 23.28 3.12
CA ALA A 257 -6.81 24.23 2.04
C ALA A 257 -7.49 23.63 0.79
N MET A 258 -7.45 22.29 0.62
CA MET A 258 -8.10 21.60 -0.52
C MET A 258 -9.55 21.18 -0.23
N LYS A 259 -10.17 21.72 0.84
CA LYS A 259 -11.58 21.47 1.13
C LYS A 259 -12.45 22.20 0.08
N PRO A 260 -13.23 21.48 -0.74
CA PRO A 260 -14.16 22.15 -1.64
C PRO A 260 -15.22 22.86 -0.80
N VAL A 261 -15.64 24.04 -1.25
CA VAL A 261 -16.90 24.64 -0.79
C VAL A 261 -18.01 23.71 -1.26
N LEU A 262 -18.58 22.93 -0.33
CA LEU A 262 -19.75 22.08 -0.59
C LEU A 262 -20.92 22.98 -1.02
N LYS A 263 -21.14 23.15 -2.32
CA LYS A 263 -22.42 23.64 -2.82
C LYS A 263 -23.41 22.48 -2.70
N ARG A 264 -24.43 22.65 -1.86
CA ARG A 264 -25.55 21.71 -1.71
C ARG A 264 -26.03 21.29 -3.11
N SER A 265 -26.11 19.97 -3.36
CA SER A 265 -26.74 19.51 -4.59
C SER A 265 -28.21 19.89 -4.53
N THR A 266 -28.73 20.49 -5.59
CA THR A 266 -30.17 20.67 -5.76
C THR A 266 -30.79 19.28 -5.90
N SER A 267 -31.53 18.85 -4.88
CA SER A 267 -32.44 17.72 -4.99
C SER A 267 -33.46 18.05 -6.07
N TRP A 268 -33.47 17.28 -7.15
CA TRP A 268 -34.54 17.32 -8.14
C TRP A 268 -35.77 16.71 -7.48
N SER A 269 -36.75 17.56 -7.15
CA SER A 269 -38.11 17.14 -6.83
C SER A 269 -38.80 16.75 -8.14
N CYS A 270 -39.16 15.47 -8.26
CA CYS A 270 -40.22 15.04 -9.18
C CYS A 270 -41.56 15.58 -8.68
#